data_AF-A0A7S4JD03-F1
#
_entry.id   AF-A0A7S4JD03-F1
#
_cell.length_a   1.000
_cell.length_b   1.000
_cell.length_c   1.000
_cell.angle_alpha   90.00
_cell.angle_beta   90.00
_cell.angle_gamma   90.00
#
_symmetry.space_group_name_H-M   'P 1'
#
loop_
_entity.id
_entity.type
_entity.pdbx_description
1 polymer ?
#
loop_
_entity_poly.entity_id
_entity_poly.type
_entity_poly.pdbx_seq_one_letter_code
_entity_poly.pdbx_strand_id
1 'polypeptide(L)'
;EAQGGVHNLVEGLNFQGADIKGLSMAHASSAQERSPIACYEACASHTKCLAMTFINSRSSSRQRRCWMKGGGFYVGASRSQGTTSGVVTGWQEKAAGRVRNVEATPLQ
;
A
#
# COMPACT_ATOMS: atom_id res chain seq x y z
N GLU A 1 1.08 -12.68 -20.25
CA GLU A 1 1.66 -12.98 -18.92
C GLU A 1 1.34 -11.81 -18.00
N ALA A 2 0.41 -11.97 -17.06
CA ALA A 2 -0.03 -10.89 -16.17
C ALA A 2 0.63 -11.06 -14.79
N GLN A 3 1.84 -10.53 -14.65
CA GLN A 3 2.56 -10.53 -13.37
C GLN A 3 2.03 -9.40 -12.50
N GLY A 4 0.96 -9.68 -11.75
CA GLY A 4 0.58 -8.89 -10.58
C GLY A 4 1.47 -9.27 -9.40
N GLY A 5 2.53 -8.52 -9.14
CA GLY A 5 3.36 -8.79 -7.96
C GLY A 5 4.38 -7.71 -7.65
N VAL A 6 4.23 -6.98 -6.54
CA VAL A 6 5.30 -6.21 -5.85
C VAL A 6 6.18 -5.20 -6.63
N HIS A 7 5.99 -4.98 -7.94
CA HIS A 7 6.86 -4.12 -8.76
C HIS A 7 6.73 -2.60 -8.50
N ASN A 8 5.77 -2.16 -7.68
CA ASN A 8 5.44 -0.73 -7.53
C ASN A 8 5.91 -0.10 -6.21
N LEU A 9 6.78 -0.77 -5.44
CA LEU A 9 7.30 -0.22 -4.20
C LEU A 9 8.49 0.71 -4.47
N VAL A 10 8.37 1.97 -4.06
CA VAL A 10 9.38 3.01 -4.23
C VAL A 10 9.86 3.46 -2.85
N GLU A 11 11.12 3.18 -2.55
CA GLU A 11 11.79 3.69 -1.36
C GLU A 11 12.01 5.20 -1.45
N GLY A 12 11.90 5.88 -0.32
CA GLY A 12 12.05 7.32 -0.23
C GLY A 12 10.85 8.10 -0.76
N LEU A 13 9.77 7.44 -1.20
CA LEU A 13 8.52 8.08 -1.63
C LEU A 13 7.51 8.08 -0.49
N ASN A 14 6.83 9.20 -0.30
CA ASN A 14 5.72 9.38 0.62
C ASN A 14 4.56 10.05 -0.11
N PHE A 15 3.42 9.37 -0.18
CA PHE A 15 2.18 9.96 -0.64
C PHE A 15 1.53 10.70 0.53
N GLN A 16 1.67 12.01 0.65
CA GLN A 16 1.12 12.74 1.80
C GLN A 16 -0.40 12.89 1.70
N GLY A 17 -1.10 12.63 2.80
CA GLY A 17 -2.56 12.72 2.88
C GLY A 17 -3.28 11.58 2.16
N ALA A 18 -4.58 11.79 1.93
CA ALA A 18 -5.53 10.81 1.40
C ALA A 18 -5.59 9.49 2.21
N ASP A 19 -5.20 9.53 3.48
CA ASP A 19 -5.17 8.37 4.36
C ASP A 19 -6.59 7.92 4.69
N ILE A 20 -6.92 6.69 4.33
CA ILE A 20 -8.21 6.07 4.65
C ILE A 20 -8.12 5.13 5.85
N LYS A 21 -6.92 4.62 6.15
CA LYS A 21 -6.66 3.74 7.30
C LYS A 21 -5.18 3.71 7.65
N GLY A 22 -4.89 3.69 8.95
CA GLY A 22 -3.55 3.42 9.48
C GLY A 22 -3.49 2.09 10.22
N LEU A 23 -2.49 1.25 9.93
CA LEU A 23 -2.23 0.00 10.67
C LEU A 23 -0.97 0.14 11.53
N SER A 24 -1.04 -0.31 12.79
CA SER A 24 0.19 -0.50 13.58
C SER A 24 0.87 -1.76 13.11
N MET A 25 2.14 -1.67 12.73
CA MET A 25 2.98 -2.83 12.47
C MET A 25 3.99 -3.03 13.62
N ALA A 26 3.85 -2.29 14.73
CA ALA A 26 4.76 -2.34 15.85
C ALA A 26 4.76 -3.69 16.58
N HIS A 27 3.60 -4.35 16.65
CA HIS A 27 3.40 -5.60 17.40
C HIS A 27 3.40 -6.85 16.52
N ALA A 28 3.61 -6.70 15.21
CA ALA A 28 3.74 -7.83 14.30
C ALA A 28 4.88 -8.75 14.77
N SER A 29 4.70 -10.07 14.69
CA SER A 29 5.61 -11.04 15.31
C SER A 29 6.87 -11.30 14.47
N SER A 30 6.80 -11.09 13.16
CA SER A 30 7.88 -11.34 12.21
C SER A 30 8.35 -10.07 11.48
N ALA A 31 9.57 -10.11 10.92
CA ALA A 31 10.08 -9.04 10.06
C ALA A 31 9.27 -8.89 8.76
N GLN A 32 8.73 -10.00 8.24
CA GLN A 32 7.91 -10.02 7.04
C GLN A 32 6.61 -9.24 7.22
N GLU A 33 5.92 -9.44 8.35
CA GLU A 33 4.74 -8.66 8.71
C GLU A 33 5.09 -7.17 8.94
N ARG A 34 6.34 -6.83 9.27
CA ARG A 34 6.84 -5.45 9.44
C ARG A 34 7.47 -4.88 8.18
N SER A 35 7.02 -5.31 7.00
CA SER A 35 7.60 -4.93 5.72
C SER A 35 6.68 -4.02 4.89
N PRO A 36 7.25 -3.26 3.94
CA PRO A 36 6.46 -2.61 2.90
C PRO A 36 5.59 -3.59 2.10
N ILE A 37 6.05 -4.83 1.90
CA ILE A 37 5.28 -5.85 1.17
C ILE A 37 3.99 -6.19 1.89
N ALA A 38 4.05 -6.47 3.20
CA ALA A 38 2.86 -6.74 4.00
C ALA A 38 1.88 -5.54 4.01
N CYS A 39 2.40 -4.31 4.01
CA CYS A 39 1.56 -3.11 3.90
C CYS A 39 0.90 -2.99 2.52
N TYR A 40 1.60 -3.37 1.45
CA TYR A 40 1.05 -3.42 0.09
C TYR A 40 -0.06 -4.45 -0.03
N GLU A 41 0.16 -5.67 0.45
CA GLU A 41 -0.83 -6.74 0.45
C GLU A 41 -2.09 -6.34 1.22
N ALA A 42 -1.93 -5.77 2.42
CA ALA A 42 -3.05 -5.26 3.20
C ALA A 42 -3.85 -4.17 2.44
N CYS A 43 -3.16 -3.29 1.71
CA CYS A 43 -3.82 -2.30 0.87
C CYS A 43 -4.52 -2.95 -0.34
N ALA A 44 -3.87 -3.90 -1.01
CA ALA A 44 -4.45 -4.60 -2.15
C ALA A 44 -5.76 -5.31 -1.76
N SER A 45 -5.81 -5.93 -0.59
CA SER A 45 -7.02 -6.57 -0.03
C SER A 45 -8.11 -5.59 0.41
N HIS A 46 -7.81 -4.29 0.59
CA HIS A 46 -8.78 -3.30 1.02
C HIS A 46 -9.47 -2.63 -0.17
N THR A 47 -10.79 -2.78 -0.30
CA THR A 47 -11.57 -2.35 -1.49
C THR A 47 -11.47 -0.87 -1.84
N LYS A 48 -11.16 0.01 -0.88
CA LYS A 48 -10.99 1.46 -1.12
C LYS A 48 -9.54 1.92 -1.23
N CYS A 49 -8.57 1.04 -0.97
CA CYS A 49 -7.16 1.40 -0.98
C CYS A 49 -6.58 1.33 -2.38
N LEU A 50 -6.01 2.43 -2.84
CA LEU A 50 -5.43 2.60 -4.18
C LEU A 50 -3.90 2.64 -4.13
N ALA A 51 -3.35 3.14 -3.02
CA ALA A 51 -1.92 3.22 -2.79
C ALA A 51 -1.63 3.11 -1.29
N MET A 52 -0.36 2.97 -0.94
CA MET A 52 0.08 2.94 0.44
C MET A 52 1.36 3.73 0.67
N THR A 53 1.61 4.10 1.91
CA THR A 53 2.93 4.48 2.41
C THR A 53 3.25 3.72 3.69
N PHE A 54 4.32 2.93 3.65
CA PHE A 54 4.92 2.31 4.81
C PHE A 54 6.00 3.20 5.41
N ILE A 55 5.94 3.42 6.73
CA ILE A 55 6.98 4.12 7.48
C ILE A 55 7.90 3.08 8.13
N ASN A 56 9.14 3.00 7.66
CA ASN A 56 10.18 2.17 8.22
C ASN A 56 11.01 2.95 9.25
N SER A 57 10.37 3.38 10.33
CA SER A 57 11.09 4.01 11.44
C SER A 57 11.39 2.98 12.54
N ARG A 58 12.65 2.98 12.98
CA ARG A 58 13.14 2.21 14.14
C ARG A 58 13.10 3.02 15.44
N SER A 59 12.74 4.30 15.37
CA SER A 59 12.64 5.17 16.54
C SER A 59 11.34 4.90 17.30
N SER A 60 11.41 4.92 18.64
CA SER A 60 10.28 4.70 19.54
C SER A 60 9.14 5.71 19.34
N SER A 61 9.43 6.93 18.86
CA SER A 61 8.44 7.99 18.60
C SER A 61 7.73 7.86 17.26
N ARG A 62 8.26 7.06 16.32
CA ARG A 62 7.65 6.78 15.02
C ARG A 62 7.67 5.27 14.80
N GLN A 63 6.68 4.58 15.38
CA GLN A 63 6.53 3.14 15.20
C GLN A 63 6.28 2.79 13.72
N ARG A 64 6.68 1.58 13.32
CA ARG A 64 6.39 1.07 11.98
C ARG A 64 4.89 1.07 11.71
N ARG A 65 4.50 1.71 10.62
CA ARG A 65 3.10 1.98 10.30
C ARG A 65 2.85 1.85 8.81
N CYS A 66 1.71 1.29 8.47
CA CYS A 66 1.17 1.26 7.12
C CYS A 66 0.04 2.28 7.01
N TRP A 67 0.16 3.22 6.08
CA TRP A 67 -0.88 4.18 5.72
C TRP A 67 -1.51 3.78 4.40
N MET A 68 -2.77 3.37 4.43
CA MET A 68 -3.58 3.06 3.27
C MET A 68 -4.19 4.33 2.70
N LYS A 69 -4.15 4.48 1.37
CA LYS A 69 -4.49 5.73 0.69
C LYS A 69 -5.60 5.53 -0.32
N GLY A 70 -6.52 6.48 -0.35
CA GLY A 70 -7.65 6.53 -1.28
C GLY A 70 -7.38 7.38 -2.52
N GLY A 71 -8.45 7.89 -3.13
CA GLY A 71 -8.38 8.79 -4.28
C GLY A 71 -7.55 10.04 -4.00
N GLY A 72 -6.81 10.52 -5.01
CA GLY A 72 -5.98 11.72 -4.89
C GLY A 72 -4.65 11.53 -4.14
N PHE A 73 -4.26 10.30 -3.81
CA PHE A 73 -3.00 10.02 -3.08
C PHE A 73 -1.73 10.63 -3.71
N TYR A 74 -1.73 10.86 -5.03
CA TYR A 74 -0.59 11.39 -5.77
C TYR A 74 -0.41 12.90 -5.60
N VAL A 75 -1.43 13.65 -5.16
CA VAL A 75 -1.39 15.12 -5.02
C VAL A 75 -0.31 15.57 -4.04
N GLY A 76 -0.10 14.80 -2.97
CA GLY A 76 0.91 15.08 -1.93
C GLY A 76 2.20 14.29 -2.06
N ALA A 77 2.49 13.67 -3.22
CA ALA A 77 3.66 12.84 -3.40
C ALA A 77 4.96 13.64 -3.18
N SER A 78 5.82 13.16 -2.28
CA SER A 78 7.07 13.82 -1.91
C SER A 78 8.17 12.82 -1.57
N ARG A 79 9.42 13.26 -1.63
CA ARG A 79 10.56 12.47 -1.14
C ARG A 79 10.63 12.56 0.39
N SER A 80 10.70 11.42 1.08
CA SER A 80 10.92 11.34 2.52
C SER A 80 11.74 10.10 2.85
N GLN A 81 12.87 10.27 3.54
CA GLN A 81 13.66 9.12 4.00
C GLN A 81 12.87 8.26 4.99
N GLY A 82 13.13 6.95 4.97
CA GLY A 82 12.47 6.00 5.86
C GLY A 82 11.01 5.71 5.50
N THR A 83 10.57 6.07 4.30
CA THR A 83 9.25 5.67 3.78
C THR A 83 9.39 4.82 2.53
N THR A 84 8.44 3.92 2.32
CA THR A 84 8.29 3.17 1.07
C THR A 84 6.84 3.29 0.67
N SER A 85 6.56 3.77 -0.55
CA SER A 85 5.19 3.88 -1.04
C SER A 85 4.97 2.96 -2.23
N GLY A 86 3.74 2.52 -2.45
CA GLY A 86 3.40 1.77 -3.64
C GLY A 86 1.96 1.93 -4.05
N VAL A 87 1.71 1.73 -5.34
CA VAL A 87 0.38 1.84 -5.93
C VAL A 87 -0.12 0.44 -6.28
N VAL A 88 -1.34 0.13 -5.84
CA VAL A 88 -1.96 -1.18 -6.05
C VAL A 88 -2.19 -1.39 -7.55
N THR A 89 -1.90 -2.59 -8.05
CA THR A 89 -2.21 -2.95 -9.44
C THR A 89 -3.70 -2.73 -9.74
N GLY A 90 -4.02 -2.10 -10.88
CA GLY A 90 -5.39 -1.79 -11.26
C GLY A 90 -6.04 -0.66 -10.45
N TRP A 91 -5.25 0.17 -9.77
CA TRP A 91 -5.78 1.27 -8.94
C TRP A 91 -6.58 2.30 -9.74
N GLN A 92 -6.30 2.49 -11.03
CA GLN A 92 -6.98 3.49 -11.86
C GLN A 92 -8.41 3.03 -12.14
N GLU A 93 -8.57 1.76 -12.46
CA GLU A 93 -9.86 1.08 -12.63
C GLU A 93 -10.61 1.05 -11.31
N LYS A 94 -9.91 0.82 -10.19
CA LYS A 94 -10.46 0.86 -8.82
C LYS A 94 -10.94 2.25 -8.43
N ALA A 95 -10.17 3.28 -8.78
CA ALA A 95 -10.56 4.68 -8.57
C ALA A 95 -11.77 5.06 -9.43
N ALA A 96 -11.83 4.56 -10.67
CA ALA A 96 -12.93 4.79 -11.61
C ALA A 96 -14.18 3.95 -11.32
N GLY A 97 -14.17 3.09 -10.30
CA GLY A 97 -15.27 2.18 -9.98
C GLY A 97 -15.52 1.10 -11.05
N ARG A 98 -14.52 0.78 -11.88
CA ARG A 98 -14.61 -0.16 -13.01
C ARG A 98 -14.02 -1.55 -12.75
N VAL A 99 -13.56 -1.85 -11.53
CA VAL A 99 -13.06 -3.19 -11.20
C VAL A 99 -14.24 -4.14 -11.19
N ARG A 100 -14.39 -4.91 -12.26
CA ARG A 100 -15.21 -6.12 -12.25
C ARG A 100 -14.53 -7.10 -11.30
N ASN A 101 -15.28 -7.69 -10.36
CA ASN A 101 -14.80 -8.86 -9.64
C ASN A 101 -14.39 -9.88 -10.71
N VAL A 102 -13.10 -10.08 -10.92
CA VAL A 102 -12.64 -11.25 -11.65
C VAL A 102 -12.65 -12.35 -10.61
N GLU A 103 -13.82 -12.95 -10.39
CA GLU A 103 -13.88 -14.27 -9.79
C GLU A 103 -12.93 -15.16 -10.60
N ALA A 104 -11.99 -15.80 -9.91
CA ALA A 104 -11.08 -16.73 -10.53
C ALA A 104 -11.91 -17.85 -11.19
N THR A 105 -12.10 -17.75 -12.51
CA THR A 105 -12.74 -18.81 -13.29
C THR A 105 -11.90 -20.07 -13.11
N PRO A 106 -12.44 -21.18 -12.57
CA PRO A 106 -11.72 -22.44 -12.54
C PRO A 106 -11.47 -22.87 -13.98
N LEU A 107 -10.23 -23.23 -14.30
CA LEU A 107 -9.90 -23.93 -15.53
C LEU A 107 -10.68 -25.26 -15.52
N GLN A 108 -11.58 -25.43 -16.49
CA GLN A 108 -12.14 -26.74 -16.85
C GLN A 108 -11.20 -27.47 -17.80
#